data_AF-A0A6I2FMC2-F1
#
_entry.id   AF-A0A6I2FMC2-F1
#
_cell.length_a   1.000
_cell.length_b   1.000
_cell.length_c   1.000
_cell.angle_alpha   90.00
_cell.angle_beta   90.00
_cell.angle_gamma   90.00
#
_symmetry.space_group_name_H-M   'P 1'
#
loop_
_entity.id
_entity.type
_entity.pdbx_description
1 polymer ?
#
loop_
_entity_poly.entity_id
_entity_poly.type
_entity_poly.pdbx_seq_one_letter_code
_entity_poly.pdbx_strand_id
1 'polypeptide(L)'
;MTKTDSGWLIIGKGAHEAAFRIDEPGPHQGLWVLSYLPARLLTREQAVAGVALAEMIIGGFDRPTGEFEGENAEMHAEVLGLSLVDVMCKLALRDPETRREAQRRCDSQRGVRRHPGHDGYGVNR
;
A
#
# COMPACT_ATOMS: atom_id res chain seq x y z
N MET A 1 22.01 9.54 -0.33
CA MET A 1 20.56 9.43 -0.06
C MET A 1 20.33 9.90 1.38
N THR A 2 19.66 11.05 1.59
CA THR A 2 19.52 11.67 2.92
C THR A 2 18.12 11.41 3.48
N LYS A 3 18.05 10.54 4.49
CA LYS A 3 16.82 10.16 5.22
C LYS A 3 16.71 11.04 6.47
N THR A 4 15.57 11.71 6.66
CA THR A 4 15.33 12.46 7.89
C THR A 4 14.80 11.48 8.93
N ASP A 5 15.61 11.20 9.96
CA ASP A 5 15.26 10.38 11.12
C ASP A 5 15.11 11.30 12.33
N SER A 6 13.89 11.76 12.57
CA SER A 6 13.53 12.31 13.88
C SER A 6 13.06 11.08 14.64
N GLY A 7 13.69 10.62 15.72
CA GLY A 7 13.56 9.23 16.24
C GLY A 7 12.16 8.61 16.49
N TRP A 8 11.07 9.29 16.15
CA TRP A 8 9.66 8.87 16.10
C TRP A 8 9.06 8.76 14.66
N LEU A 9 9.76 9.25 13.62
CA LEU A 9 9.30 9.33 12.23
C LEU A 9 10.45 9.08 11.25
N ILE A 10 10.18 8.20 10.30
CA ILE A 10 11.03 7.94 9.15
C ILE A 10 10.22 8.25 7.89
N ILE A 11 10.73 9.13 7.03
CA ILE A 11 10.07 9.53 5.78
C ILE A 11 10.99 9.30 4.59
N GLY A 12 10.42 8.73 3.53
CA GLY A 12 11.04 8.70 2.22
C GLY A 12 10.83 10.03 1.50
N LYS A 13 11.84 10.52 0.78
CA LYS A 13 11.78 11.76 0.00
C LYS A 13 10.87 11.66 -1.23
N GLY A 14 10.70 10.47 -1.79
CA GLY A 14 9.95 10.28 -3.05
C GLY A 14 8.56 9.65 -2.91
N ALA A 15 8.30 8.91 -1.84
CA ALA A 15 7.16 7.98 -1.80
C ALA A 15 5.88 8.53 -1.15
N HIS A 16 5.91 9.68 -0.45
CA HIS A 16 4.88 10.06 0.53
C HIS A 16 4.57 8.96 1.59
N GLU A 17 5.36 7.90 1.64
CA GLU A 17 5.25 6.81 2.60
C GLU A 17 6.21 7.04 3.77
N ALA A 18 5.76 6.63 4.95
CA ALA A 18 6.42 6.90 6.21
C ALA A 18 6.35 5.68 7.13
N ALA A 19 7.29 5.62 8.09
CA ALA A 19 7.18 4.77 9.26
C ALA A 19 7.06 5.63 10.52
N PHE A 20 6.14 5.24 11.40
CA PHE A 20 5.87 5.92 12.66
C PHE A 20 6.26 5.00 13.82
N ARG A 21 6.96 5.54 14.81
CA ARG A 21 7.23 4.82 16.06
C ARG A 21 6.03 4.90 16.99
N ILE A 22 5.68 3.79 17.62
CA ILE A 22 4.66 3.74 18.66
C ILE A 22 5.31 4.22 19.97
N ASP A 23 4.97 5.42 20.39
CA ASP A 23 5.49 6.01 21.64
C ASP A 23 4.51 5.91 22.83
N GLU A 24 3.30 5.41 22.57
CA GLU A 24 2.32 5.15 23.62
C GLU A 24 2.80 4.04 24.56
N PRO A 25 2.67 4.21 25.90
CA PRO A 25 3.02 3.18 26.87
C PRO A 25 2.24 1.88 26.61
N GLY A 26 2.95 0.76 26.50
CA GLY A 26 2.32 -0.53 26.26
C GLY A 26 3.26 -1.56 25.66
N PRO A 27 2.74 -2.76 25.33
CA PRO A 27 3.55 -3.87 24.83
C PRO A 27 4.18 -3.61 23.45
N HIS A 28 3.70 -2.60 22.71
CA HIS A 28 4.20 -2.25 21.38
C HIS A 28 5.06 -0.99 21.37
N GLN A 29 5.36 -0.41 22.54
CA GLN A 29 6.17 0.78 22.64
C GLN A 29 7.55 0.56 22.01
N GLY A 30 8.00 1.53 21.21
CA GLY A 30 9.27 1.46 20.47
C GLY A 30 9.23 0.68 19.16
N LEU A 31 8.12 -0.01 18.86
CA LEU A 31 7.91 -0.65 17.57
C LEU A 31 7.46 0.36 16.51
N TRP A 32 7.53 -0.03 15.25
CA TRP A 32 7.26 0.82 14.12
C TRP A 32 6.11 0.29 13.26
N VAL A 33 5.41 1.20 12.60
CA VAL A 33 4.33 0.90 11.66
C VAL A 33 4.56 1.68 10.37
N LEU A 34 4.46 1.01 9.23
CA LEU A 34 4.53 1.64 7.91
C LEU A 34 3.14 2.13 7.50
N SER A 35 3.06 3.29 6.84
CA SER A 35 1.81 3.84 6.32
C SER A 35 1.08 2.90 5.35
N TYR A 36 1.81 2.08 4.59
CA TYR A 36 1.24 1.08 3.69
C TYR A 36 1.09 -0.33 4.29
N LEU A 37 1.54 -0.56 5.53
CA LEU A 37 1.36 -1.81 6.28
C LEU A 37 0.91 -1.52 7.72
N PRO A 38 -0.27 -0.90 7.93
CA PRO A 38 -0.69 -0.42 9.26
C PRO A 38 -0.94 -1.54 10.28
N ALA A 39 -1.16 -2.78 9.83
CA ALA A 39 -1.43 -3.92 10.68
C ALA A 39 -0.15 -4.67 11.14
N ARG A 40 1.04 -4.20 10.75
CA ARG A 40 2.30 -4.89 11.04
C ARG A 40 3.18 -4.06 11.97
N LEU A 41 3.62 -4.69 13.05
CA LEU A 41 4.59 -4.15 13.98
C LEU A 41 5.99 -4.54 13.53
N LEU A 42 6.90 -3.57 13.51
CA LEU A 42 8.22 -3.71 12.90
C LEU A 42 9.31 -3.25 13.86
N THR A 43 10.50 -3.82 13.70
CA THR A 43 11.72 -3.22 14.28
C THR A 43 12.07 -1.95 13.51
N ARG A 44 12.99 -1.15 14.07
CA ARG A 44 13.49 0.05 13.39
C ARG A 44 14.15 -0.30 12.06
N GLU A 45 14.91 -1.39 12.01
CA GLU A 45 15.61 -1.86 10.80
C GLU A 45 14.60 -2.20 9.70
N GLN A 46 13.53 -2.91 10.05
CA GLN A 46 12.44 -3.25 9.13
C GLN A 46 11.70 -2.00 8.66
N ALA A 47 11.43 -1.04 9.55
CA ALA A 47 10.82 0.24 9.18
C ALA A 47 11.70 1.03 8.19
N VAL A 48 13.02 1.06 8.42
CA VAL A 48 13.98 1.68 7.50
C VAL A 48 13.94 0.99 6.15
N ALA A 49 13.97 -0.34 6.11
CA ALA A 49 13.92 -1.14 4.89
C ALA A 49 12.60 -0.92 4.13
N GLY A 50 11.45 -0.88 4.81
CA GLY A 50 10.16 -0.67 4.16
C GLY A 50 10.00 0.71 3.54
N VAL A 51 10.46 1.77 4.22
CA VAL A 51 10.45 3.10 3.61
C VAL A 51 11.37 3.15 2.38
N ALA A 52 12.55 2.53 2.43
CA ALA A 52 13.45 2.47 1.28
C ALA A 52 12.84 1.68 0.11
N LEU A 53 12.19 0.55 0.41
CA LEU A 53 11.50 -0.27 -0.58
C LEU A 53 10.38 0.49 -1.29
N ALA A 54 9.55 1.23 -0.54
CA ALA A 54 8.50 2.07 -1.12
C ALA A 54 9.08 3.14 -2.07
N GLU A 55 10.21 3.75 -1.70
CA GLU A 55 10.92 4.70 -2.58
C GLU A 55 11.44 4.04 -3.86
N MET A 56 12.01 2.83 -3.76
CA MET A 56 12.51 2.09 -4.94
C MET A 56 11.38 1.73 -5.90
N ILE A 57 10.25 1.25 -5.37
CA ILE A 57 9.07 0.87 -6.15
C ILE A 57 8.47 2.09 -6.84
N ILE A 58 8.13 3.13 -6.08
CA ILE A 58 7.47 4.32 -6.61
C ILE A 58 8.42 5.09 -7.55
N GLY A 59 9.66 5.32 -7.13
CA GLY A 59 10.65 6.01 -7.95
C GLY A 59 11.10 5.21 -9.18
N GLY A 60 11.02 3.88 -9.14
CA GLY A 60 11.26 3.00 -10.29
C GLY A 60 10.18 3.15 -11.37
N PHE A 61 8.92 3.35 -10.98
CA PHE A 61 7.82 3.61 -11.91
C PHE A 61 7.91 5.00 -12.57
N ASP A 62 8.45 6.00 -11.88
CA ASP A 62 8.53 7.39 -12.37
C ASP A 62 9.76 7.66 -13.26
N ARG A 63 10.74 6.76 -13.36
CA ARG A 63 11.95 6.97 -14.15
C ARG A 63 11.73 6.68 -15.64
N PRO A 64 11.99 7.63 -16.55
CA PRO A 64 11.83 7.43 -18.00
C PRO A 64 12.84 6.43 -18.59
N THR A 65 13.92 6.11 -17.87
CA THR A 65 14.92 5.13 -18.29
C THR A 65 14.60 3.69 -17.87
N GLY A 66 13.53 3.46 -17.08
CA GLY A 66 12.98 2.12 -16.82
C GLY A 66 13.83 1.17 -15.98
N GLU A 67 14.96 1.61 -15.42
CA GLU A 67 15.78 0.75 -14.57
C GLU A 67 15.20 0.66 -13.16
N PHE A 68 14.30 -0.30 -12.98
CA PHE A 68 13.87 -0.78 -11.68
C PHE A 68 14.89 -1.81 -11.15
N GLU A 69 15.55 -1.49 -10.04
CA GLU A 69 16.51 -2.39 -9.37
C GLU A 69 15.78 -3.52 -8.61
N GLY A 70 15.21 -4.48 -9.36
CA GLY A 70 14.38 -5.55 -8.82
C GLY A 70 15.04 -6.39 -7.72
N GLU A 71 16.30 -6.77 -7.91
CA GLU A 71 17.05 -7.58 -6.93
C GLU A 71 17.21 -6.87 -5.58
N ASN A 72 17.48 -5.56 -5.62
CA ASN A 72 17.61 -4.73 -4.42
C ASN A 72 16.25 -4.59 -3.72
N ALA A 73 15.18 -4.39 -4.49
CA ALA A 73 13.82 -4.32 -3.98
C ALA A 73 13.36 -5.66 -3.34
N GLU A 74 13.74 -6.80 -3.93
CA GLU A 74 13.46 -8.13 -3.38
C GLU A 74 14.15 -8.34 -2.02
N MET A 75 15.45 -8.01 -1.92
CA MET A 75 16.18 -8.08 -0.65
C MET A 75 15.51 -7.25 0.45
N HIS A 76 15.04 -6.04 0.14
CA HIS A 76 14.32 -5.22 1.11
C HIS A 76 12.94 -5.80 1.48
N ALA A 77 12.26 -6.49 0.56
CA ALA A 77 10.99 -7.16 0.84
C ALA A 77 11.18 -8.38 1.76
N GLU A 78 12.28 -9.12 1.58
CA GLU A 78 12.66 -10.23 2.45
C GLU A 78 12.93 -9.79 3.90
N VAL A 79 13.55 -8.63 4.11
CA VAL A 79 13.71 -8.03 5.45
C VAL A 79 12.36 -7.80 6.14
N LEU A 80 11.33 -7.49 5.36
CA LEU A 80 9.95 -7.36 5.85
C LEU A 80 9.24 -8.71 5.96
N GLY A 81 9.83 -9.82 5.53
CA GLY A 81 9.16 -11.11 5.42
C GLY A 81 7.91 -11.03 4.54
N LEU A 82 8.03 -10.37 3.38
CA LEU A 82 6.99 -10.22 2.37
C LEU A 82 7.57 -10.52 0.99
N SER A 83 6.72 -10.91 0.05
CA SER A 83 7.13 -10.89 -1.36
C SER A 83 7.15 -9.45 -1.88
N LEU A 84 8.00 -9.18 -2.87
CA LEU A 84 8.01 -7.88 -3.55
C LEU A 84 6.63 -7.56 -4.15
N VAL A 85 5.94 -8.58 -4.69
CA VAL A 85 4.59 -8.46 -5.26
C VAL A 85 3.58 -7.99 -4.22
N ASP A 86 3.60 -8.56 -3.01
CA ASP A 86 2.70 -8.14 -1.94
C ASP A 86 2.89 -6.67 -1.59
N VAL A 87 4.15 -6.22 -1.52
CA VAL A 87 4.47 -4.82 -1.22
C VAL A 87 3.97 -3.90 -2.33
N MET A 88 4.22 -4.24 -3.60
CA MET A 88 3.71 -3.48 -4.74
C MET A 88 2.18 -3.38 -4.71
N CYS A 89 1.47 -4.47 -4.42
CA CYS A 89 0.01 -4.45 -4.31
C CYS A 89 -0.47 -3.54 -3.16
N LYS A 90 0.19 -3.57 -2.00
CA LYS A 90 -0.18 -2.70 -0.86
C LYS A 90 0.02 -1.22 -1.17
N LEU A 91 1.09 -0.89 -1.90
CA LEU A 91 1.36 0.47 -2.36
C LEU A 91 0.35 0.93 -3.42
N ALA A 92 0.07 0.09 -4.43
CA ALA A 92 -0.92 0.39 -5.46
C ALA A 92 -2.33 0.65 -4.88
N LEU A 93 -2.74 -0.09 -3.85
CA LEU A 93 -4.03 0.11 -3.20
C LEU A 93 -4.16 1.44 -2.43
N ARG A 94 -3.04 2.11 -2.16
CA ARG A 94 -3.02 3.43 -1.50
C ARG A 94 -3.08 4.59 -2.47
N ASP A 95 -2.75 4.37 -3.73
CA ASP A 95 -2.84 5.42 -4.74
C ASP A 95 -4.31 5.87 -4.89
N PRO A 96 -4.61 7.17 -4.68
CA PRO A 96 -5.96 7.70 -4.80
C PRO A 96 -6.56 7.49 -6.20
N GLU A 97 -5.75 7.44 -7.26
CA GLU A 97 -6.25 7.16 -8.61
C GLU A 97 -6.67 5.70 -8.76
N THR A 98 -5.80 4.77 -8.34
CA THR A 98 -6.11 3.34 -8.26
C THR A 98 -7.35 3.07 -7.39
N ARG A 99 -7.50 3.76 -6.25
CA ARG A 99 -8.70 3.68 -5.39
C ARG A 99 -9.96 4.16 -6.12
N ARG A 100 -9.88 5.26 -6.87
CA ARG A 100 -11.00 5.79 -7.66
C ARG A 100 -11.37 4.86 -8.81
N GLU A 101 -10.40 4.23 -9.47
CA GLU A 101 -10.66 3.22 -10.50
C GLU A 101 -11.30 1.94 -9.95
N ALA A 102 -10.80 1.42 -8.83
CA ALA A 102 -11.42 0.30 -8.14
C ALA A 102 -12.87 0.61 -7.73
N GLN A 103 -13.12 1.82 -7.21
CA GLN A 103 -14.46 2.29 -6.88
C GLN A 103 -15.36 2.38 -8.13
N ARG A 104 -14.87 2.97 -9.23
CA ARG A 104 -15.59 3.05 -10.51
C ARG A 104 -15.95 1.67 -11.08
N ARG A 105 -15.05 0.68 -10.97
CA ARG A 105 -15.32 -0.71 -11.39
C ARG A 105 -16.42 -1.36 -10.55
N CYS A 106 -16.38 -1.19 -9.22
CA CYS A 106 -17.42 -1.67 -8.32
C CYS A 106 -18.78 -1.03 -8.59
N ASP A 107 -18.81 0.29 -8.84
CA ASP A 107 -20.04 1.03 -9.13
C ASP A 107 -20.62 0.64 -10.49
N SER A 108 -19.77 0.42 -11.50
CA SER A 108 -20.17 -0.09 -12.80
C SER A 108 -20.74 -1.51 -12.73
N GLN A 109 -20.14 -2.39 -11.93
CA GLN A 109 -20.65 -3.75 -11.72
C GLN A 109 -21.98 -3.79 -10.94
N ARG A 110 -22.23 -2.84 -10.03
CA ARG A 110 -23.52 -2.68 -9.35
C ARG A 110 -24.61 -2.14 -10.29
N GLY A 111 -24.26 -1.27 -11.24
CA GLY A 111 -25.19 -0.74 -12.26
C GLY A 111 -25.71 -1.80 -13.24
N VAL A 112 -24.87 -2.78 -13.60
CA VAL A 112 -25.21 -3.83 -14.57
C VAL A 112 -26.08 -4.96 -13.97
N ARG A 113 -26.12 -5.11 -12.64
CA ARG A 113 -26.94 -6.14 -11.94
C ARG A 113 -28.39 -5.73 -11.67
N ARG A 114 -28.91 -4.66 -12.29
CA ARG A 114 -30.37 -4.46 -12.37
C ARG A 114 -30.90 -5.34 -13.51
N HIS A 115 -31.14 -6.61 -13.22
CA HIS A 115 -31.96 -7.44 -14.09
C HIS A 115 -33.35 -6.81 -14.22
N PRO A 116 -33.92 -6.73 -15.43
CA PRO A 116 -35.32 -6.35 -15.61
C PRO A 116 -36.17 -7.47 -15.00
N GLY A 117 -36.93 -7.12 -13.95
CA GLY A 117 -37.93 -7.98 -13.35
C GLY A 117 -38.93 -8.42 -14.41
N HIS A 118 -38.98 -9.72 -14.59
CA HIS A 118 -39.81 -10.45 -15.54
C HIS A 118 -41.11 -10.81 -14.82
N ASP A 119 -42.08 -9.90 -14.80
CA ASP A 119 -43.35 -10.13 -14.11
C ASP A 119 -44.45 -10.36 -15.15
N GLY A 120 -44.55 -11.61 -15.59
CA GLY A 120 -45.69 -12.12 -16.34
C GLY A 120 -46.75 -12.75 -15.42
N TYR A 121 -48.00 -12.56 -15.84
CA TYR A 121 -49.22 -13.33 -15.52
C TYR A 121 -49.93 -13.14 -14.17
N GLY A 122 -51.18 -12.65 -14.27
CA GLY A 122 -52.21 -12.71 -13.23
C GLY A 122 -53.57 -12.25 -13.77
N VAL A 123 -54.34 -13.21 -14.29
CA VAL A 123 -55.71 -13.11 -14.82
C VAL A 123 -56.75 -13.03 -13.68
N ASN A 124 -57.92 -12.44 -13.99
CA ASN A 124 -59.24 -12.49 -13.33
C ASN A 124 -59.47 -11.69 -12.03
N ARG A 125 -60.31 -10.65 -12.09
CA ARG A 125 -61.79 -10.77 -12.02
C ARG A 125 -62.48 -9.48 -12.46
#